data_AF-U5IN48-F1
#
_entry.id   AF-U5IN48-F1
#
_cell.length_a   1.000
_cell.length_b   1.000
_cell.length_c   1.000
_cell.angle_alpha   90.00
_cell.angle_beta   90.00
_cell.angle_gamma   90.00
#
_symmetry.space_group_name_H-M   'P 1'
#
loop_
_entity.id
_entity.type
_entity.pdbx_description
1 polymer ?
#
loop_
_entity_poly.entity_id
_entity_poly.type
_entity_poly.pdbx_seq_one_letter_code
_entity_poly.pdbx_strand_id
1 'polypeptide(L)'
;SCYGARKGVVDTAVRTSDAGYLTRRLVEVVQHIVVRRIDCGTARGISVSPQNGMIPERIFIQTLIGRVLADDIYMGARCIATRNQDIGIGLVNRFITFRAQPIAIRTPFTCRSASWICRLCYGRSPTHGDLVELGEAVGIIAGQSIGEPGTQLTLRTFHTGGVFTGGTAEHVRAPSNGKIKFNEDLVHPTRTRHGHPALLCSINLYVTIESEDIRHNVNIPPQSF
;
A
#
# COMPACT_ATOMS: atom_id res chain seq x y z
N SER A 1 -11.52 21.11 -27.05
CA SER A 1 -10.67 21.54 -25.90
C SER A 1 -9.20 21.35 -26.25
N CYS A 2 -8.57 22.29 -26.97
CA CYS A 2 -7.14 22.19 -27.34
C CYS A 2 -6.20 22.64 -26.21
N TYR A 3 -6.69 23.51 -25.32
CA TYR A 3 -5.93 24.04 -24.19
C TYR A 3 -5.57 22.94 -23.18
N GLY A 4 -6.53 22.05 -22.84
CA GLY A 4 -6.29 20.94 -21.91
C GLY A 4 -5.26 19.94 -22.45
N ALA A 5 -5.29 19.63 -23.75
CA ALA A 5 -4.31 18.77 -24.40
C ALA A 5 -2.90 19.38 -24.39
N ARG A 6 -2.78 20.68 -24.74
CA ARG A 6 -1.48 21.39 -24.71
C ARG A 6 -0.90 21.47 -23.30
N LYS A 7 -1.73 21.76 -22.29
CA LYS A 7 -1.31 21.76 -20.89
C LYS A 7 -0.84 20.38 -20.45
N GLY A 8 -1.56 19.32 -20.83
CA GLY A 8 -1.19 17.95 -20.48
C GLY A 8 0.19 17.55 -21.02
N VAL A 9 0.49 17.88 -22.29
CA VAL A 9 1.81 17.61 -22.89
C VAL A 9 2.93 18.35 -22.16
N VAL A 10 2.72 19.63 -21.81
CA VAL A 10 3.71 20.44 -21.08
C VAL A 10 3.91 19.91 -19.66
N ASP A 11 2.82 19.61 -18.94
CA ASP A 11 2.87 19.08 -17.57
C ASP A 11 3.57 17.71 -17.54
N THR A 12 3.34 16.85 -18.54
CA THR A 12 4.04 15.56 -18.64
C THR A 12 5.54 15.78 -18.82
N ALA A 13 5.95 16.65 -19.74
CA ALA A 13 7.37 16.90 -19.98
C ALA A 13 8.10 17.45 -18.74
N VAL A 14 7.50 18.43 -18.04
CA VAL A 14 8.08 19.00 -16.82
C VAL A 14 8.19 17.94 -15.72
N ARG A 15 7.12 17.17 -15.49
CA ARG A 15 7.12 16.15 -14.42
C ARG A 15 8.05 14.98 -14.69
N THR A 16 8.25 14.59 -15.96
CA THR A 16 9.26 13.57 -16.31
C THR A 16 10.67 14.06 -15.94
N SER A 17 10.97 15.34 -16.20
CA SER A 17 12.25 15.95 -15.78
C SER A 17 12.42 15.92 -14.26
N ASP A 18 11.39 16.31 -13.51
CA ASP A 18 11.43 16.31 -12.04
C ASP A 18 11.62 14.90 -11.46
N ALA A 19 10.93 13.90 -12.02
CA ALA A 19 11.07 12.50 -11.61
C ALA A 19 12.47 11.95 -11.93
N GLY A 20 13.05 12.33 -13.08
CA GLY A 20 14.43 12.00 -13.43
C GLY A 20 15.44 12.64 -12.48
N TYR A 21 15.25 13.91 -12.13
CA TYR A 21 16.07 14.62 -11.15
C TYR A 21 15.98 13.97 -9.76
N LEU A 22 14.78 13.62 -9.30
CA LEU A 22 14.59 12.89 -8.05
C LEU A 22 15.33 11.55 -8.05
N THR A 23 15.22 10.78 -9.13
CA THR A 23 15.93 9.50 -9.29
C THR A 23 17.44 9.68 -9.16
N ARG A 24 18.00 10.68 -9.85
CA ARG A 24 19.42 11.01 -9.73
C ARG A 24 19.81 11.35 -8.30
N ARG A 25 19.04 12.19 -7.61
CA ARG A 25 19.30 12.56 -6.21
C ARG A 25 19.23 11.37 -5.26
N LEU A 26 18.23 10.50 -5.43
CA LEU A 26 18.12 9.28 -4.64
C LEU A 26 19.36 8.41 -4.82
N VAL A 27 19.78 8.15 -6.06
CA VAL A 27 20.97 7.35 -6.39
C VAL A 27 22.24 7.98 -5.83
N GLU A 28 22.44 9.29 -5.97
CA GLU A 28 23.60 10.01 -5.43
C GLU A 28 23.74 9.84 -3.89
N VAL A 29 22.63 9.82 -3.17
CA VAL A 29 22.63 9.65 -1.69
C VAL A 29 22.96 8.21 -1.31
N VAL A 30 22.44 7.21 -2.01
CA VAL A 30 22.55 5.80 -1.62
C VAL A 30 23.70 5.04 -2.27
N GLN A 31 24.43 5.64 -3.22
CA GLN A 31 25.48 4.97 -4.01
C GLN A 31 26.59 4.29 -3.19
N HIS A 32 26.84 4.77 -1.98
CA HIS A 32 27.88 4.22 -1.10
C HIS A 32 27.39 3.02 -0.27
N ILE A 33 26.07 2.74 -0.26
CA ILE A 33 25.48 1.64 0.49
C ILE A 33 25.67 0.33 -0.28
N VAL A 34 26.64 -0.45 0.18
CA VAL A 34 27.05 -1.74 -0.39
C VAL A 34 27.01 -2.81 0.69
N VAL A 35 26.78 -4.06 0.31
CA VAL A 35 26.87 -5.19 1.24
C VAL A 35 28.34 -5.54 1.48
N ARG A 36 28.84 -5.32 2.71
CA ARG A 36 30.28 -5.53 3.02
C ARG A 36 30.60 -6.71 3.91
N ARG A 37 29.66 -7.16 4.73
CA ARG A 37 29.87 -8.26 5.69
C ARG A 37 28.66 -9.18 5.74
N ILE A 38 28.88 -10.41 6.19
CA ILE A 38 27.80 -11.38 6.39
C ILE A 38 26.91 -10.92 7.57
N ASP A 39 27.52 -10.68 8.74
CA ASP A 39 26.83 -10.24 9.95
C ASP A 39 27.44 -8.95 10.53
N CYS A 40 26.60 -8.05 11.03
CA CYS A 40 27.01 -6.87 11.80
C CYS A 40 26.97 -7.12 13.32
N GLY A 41 26.48 -8.28 13.76
CA GLY A 41 26.37 -8.71 15.16
C GLY A 41 25.22 -8.05 15.93
N THR A 42 24.34 -7.30 15.27
CA THR A 42 23.19 -6.66 15.95
C THR A 42 22.20 -7.73 16.42
N ALA A 43 21.74 -7.63 17.68
CA ALA A 43 20.60 -8.39 18.19
C ALA A 43 19.28 -7.63 18.07
N ARG A 44 19.30 -6.40 17.55
CA ARG A 44 18.09 -5.60 17.36
C ARG A 44 17.34 -6.06 16.11
N GLY A 45 16.06 -6.34 16.27
CA GLY A 45 15.12 -6.61 15.18
C GLY A 45 13.88 -5.73 15.30
N ILE A 46 13.04 -5.77 14.27
CA ILE A 46 11.69 -5.21 14.30
C ILE A 46 10.72 -6.37 14.44
N SER A 47 9.79 -6.28 15.39
CA SER A 47 8.74 -7.27 15.58
C SER A 47 7.58 -7.02 14.62
N VAL A 48 7.17 -8.06 13.90
CA VAL A 48 6.03 -8.04 12.99
C VAL A 48 5.01 -9.05 13.52
N SER A 49 3.79 -8.59 13.81
CA SER A 49 2.70 -9.44 14.31
C SER A 49 1.52 -9.45 13.33
N PRO A 50 0.88 -10.61 13.14
CA PRO A 50 -0.33 -10.70 12.32
C PRO A 50 -1.59 -10.22 13.07
N GLN A 51 -1.53 -10.11 14.40
CA GLN A 51 -2.70 -9.89 15.27
C GLN A 51 -3.14 -8.43 15.42
N ASN A 52 -2.36 -7.46 14.93
CA ASN A 52 -2.87 -6.10 14.82
C ASN A 52 -3.84 -6.10 13.64
N GLY A 53 -5.16 -6.21 13.90
CA GLY A 53 -6.25 -6.33 12.92
C GLY A 53 -6.37 -5.23 11.84
N MET A 54 -5.33 -4.42 11.67
CA MET A 54 -5.12 -3.44 10.61
C MET A 54 -4.30 -3.99 9.42
N ILE A 55 -3.54 -5.07 9.57
CA ILE A 55 -2.65 -5.57 8.50
C ILE A 55 -3.24 -6.84 7.85
N PRO A 56 -3.63 -6.78 6.56
CA PRO A 56 -4.02 -7.97 5.80
C PRO A 56 -2.92 -9.04 5.82
N GLU A 57 -3.32 -10.31 5.95
CA GLU A 57 -2.41 -11.47 5.98
C GLU A 57 -1.42 -11.49 4.81
N ARG A 58 -1.88 -11.04 3.63
CA ARG A 58 -1.04 -10.90 2.43
C ARG A 58 0.16 -9.97 2.63
N ILE A 59 -0.03 -8.84 3.32
CA ILE A 59 1.04 -7.86 3.59
C ILE A 59 2.03 -8.43 4.61
N PHE A 60 1.53 -9.16 5.61
CA PHE A 60 2.38 -9.86 6.58
C PHE A 60 3.32 -10.85 5.89
N ILE A 61 2.78 -11.69 4.99
CA ILE A 61 3.55 -12.66 4.20
C ILE A 61 4.62 -11.94 3.37
N GLN A 62 4.23 -10.91 2.61
CA GLN A 62 5.15 -10.15 1.76
C GLN A 62 6.27 -9.48 2.56
N THR A 63 5.99 -9.08 3.80
CA THR A 63 6.99 -8.43 4.67
C THR A 63 8.02 -9.42 5.19
N LEU A 64 7.62 -10.66 5.47
CA LEU A 64 8.48 -11.69 6.05
C LEU A 64 9.33 -12.42 5.01
N ILE A 65 8.79 -12.67 3.81
CA ILE A 65 9.50 -13.42 2.77
C ILE A 65 10.82 -12.72 2.44
N GLY A 66 11.91 -13.49 2.46
CA GLY A 66 13.24 -12.99 2.14
C GLY A 66 13.91 -12.18 3.24
N ARG A 67 13.28 -12.04 4.42
CA ARG A 67 13.93 -11.50 5.62
C ARG A 67 14.65 -12.58 6.41
N VAL A 68 15.41 -12.16 7.40
CA VAL A 68 16.19 -13.04 8.28
C VAL A 68 15.71 -12.86 9.71
N LEU A 69 15.61 -13.96 10.45
CA LEU A 69 15.19 -13.95 11.85
C LEU A 69 16.21 -13.27 12.76
N ALA A 70 15.73 -12.39 13.63
CA ALA A 70 16.53 -11.77 14.67
C ALA A 70 16.67 -12.67 15.90
N ASP A 71 15.64 -13.46 16.22
CA ASP A 71 15.60 -14.34 17.39
C ASP A 71 15.10 -15.73 17.03
N ASP A 72 15.41 -16.71 17.88
CA ASP A 72 14.93 -18.07 17.78
C ASP A 72 13.41 -18.14 18.01
N ILE A 73 12.72 -18.99 17.25
CA ILE A 73 11.28 -19.19 17.38
C ILE A 73 11.01 -20.59 17.90
N TYR A 74 10.37 -20.66 19.06
CA TYR A 74 9.99 -21.89 19.72
C TYR A 74 8.48 -22.10 19.70
N MET A 75 8.08 -23.37 19.60
CA MET A 75 6.74 -23.82 19.96
C MET A 75 6.85 -24.81 21.12
N GLY A 76 6.48 -24.35 22.32
CA GLY A 76 6.72 -25.10 23.54
C GLY A 76 8.21 -25.39 23.70
N ALA A 77 8.58 -26.66 23.82
CA ALA A 77 9.97 -27.08 23.95
C ALA A 77 10.72 -27.24 22.60
N ARG A 78 10.05 -27.12 21.46
CA ARG A 78 10.65 -27.39 20.14
C ARG A 78 11.03 -26.10 19.43
N CYS A 79 12.29 -25.98 19.02
CA CYS A 79 12.75 -24.91 18.14
C CYS A 79 12.27 -25.16 16.70
N ILE A 80 11.62 -24.17 16.08
CA ILE A 80 11.09 -24.24 14.70
C ILE A 80 12.03 -23.59 13.73
N ALA A 81 12.59 -22.45 14.13
CA ALA A 81 13.47 -21.66 13.31
C ALA A 81 14.51 -21.01 14.23
N THR A 82 15.76 -21.04 13.79
CA THR A 82 16.86 -20.46 14.55
C THR A 82 17.12 -19.03 14.11
N ARG A 83 17.74 -18.25 14.99
CA ARG A 83 18.28 -16.93 14.70
C ARG A 83 19.18 -16.97 13.49
N ASN A 84 19.17 -15.89 12.72
CA ASN A 84 19.92 -15.74 11.47
C ASN A 84 19.48 -16.68 10.33
N GLN A 85 18.40 -17.46 10.50
CA GLN A 85 17.81 -18.23 9.42
C GLN A 85 17.00 -17.33 8.48
N ASP A 86 17.11 -17.56 7.17
CA ASP A 86 16.31 -16.86 6.17
C ASP A 86 14.87 -17.39 6.13
N ILE A 87 13.94 -16.48 5.89
CA ILE A 87 12.51 -16.76 5.92
C ILE A 87 12.04 -17.03 4.49
N GLY A 88 11.99 -18.32 4.14
CA GLY A 88 11.38 -18.80 2.90
C GLY A 88 9.87 -19.05 3.03
N ILE A 89 9.23 -19.33 1.88
CA ILE A 89 7.78 -19.62 1.78
C ILE A 89 7.35 -20.75 2.73
N GLY A 90 8.15 -21.83 2.81
CA GLY A 90 7.86 -22.95 3.71
C GLY A 90 7.90 -22.59 5.20
N LEU A 91 8.77 -21.65 5.60
CA LEU A 91 8.83 -21.14 6.97
C LEU A 91 7.63 -20.24 7.29
N VAL A 92 7.28 -19.35 6.37
CA VAL A 92 6.13 -18.44 6.54
C VAL A 92 4.82 -19.21 6.68
N ASN A 93 4.59 -20.22 5.84
CA ASN A 93 3.38 -21.04 5.91
C ASN A 93 3.25 -21.73 7.28
N ARG A 94 4.36 -22.23 7.82
CA ARG A 94 4.38 -22.79 9.19
C ARG A 94 4.01 -21.73 10.22
N PHE A 95 4.56 -20.53 10.15
CA PHE A 95 4.23 -19.45 11.09
C PHE A 95 2.75 -19.07 11.08
N ILE A 96 2.12 -19.06 9.91
CA ILE A 96 0.68 -18.78 9.77
C ILE A 96 -0.15 -19.91 10.40
N THR A 97 0.13 -21.17 10.03
CA THR A 97 -0.60 -22.33 10.56
C THR A 97 -0.57 -22.38 12.08
N PHE A 98 0.57 -22.02 12.67
CA PHE A 98 0.76 -22.07 14.12
C PHE A 98 0.31 -20.81 14.86
N ARG A 99 -0.23 -19.79 14.17
CA ARG A 99 -0.54 -18.47 14.73
C ARG A 99 0.61 -17.97 15.61
N ALA A 100 1.80 -17.94 15.04
CA ALA A 100 3.01 -17.61 15.78
C ALA A 100 2.91 -16.24 16.47
N GLN A 101 3.60 -16.15 17.61
CA GLN A 101 3.89 -14.89 18.33
C GLN A 101 4.54 -13.85 17.40
N PRO A 102 4.60 -12.56 17.80
CA PRO A 102 5.35 -11.54 17.06
C PRO A 102 6.73 -12.05 16.62
N ILE A 103 6.99 -11.95 15.32
CA ILE A 103 8.22 -12.44 14.70
C ILE A 103 9.22 -11.30 14.62
N ALA A 104 10.36 -11.44 15.28
CA ALA A 104 11.44 -10.47 15.20
C ALA A 104 12.30 -10.71 13.96
N ILE A 105 12.34 -9.73 13.05
CA ILE A 105 13.15 -9.76 11.83
C ILE A 105 14.31 -8.77 11.88
N ARG A 106 15.44 -9.13 11.27
CA ARG A 106 16.55 -8.21 11.04
C ARG A 106 16.19 -7.27 9.89
N THR A 107 16.58 -6.00 10.03
CA THR A 107 16.29 -4.99 9.01
C THR A 107 17.50 -4.10 8.77
N PRO A 108 17.55 -3.39 7.62
CA PRO A 108 18.58 -2.38 7.37
C PRO A 108 18.59 -1.28 8.44
N PHE A 109 17.42 -0.92 9.00
CA PHE A 109 17.29 0.11 10.03
C PHE A 109 17.98 -0.24 11.35
N THR A 110 18.07 -1.53 11.69
CA THR A 110 18.70 -1.99 12.94
C THR A 110 20.15 -2.42 12.76
N CYS A 111 20.69 -2.34 11.53
CA CYS A 111 22.08 -2.61 11.22
C CYS A 111 23.01 -1.75 12.07
N ARG A 112 24.17 -2.30 12.46
CA ARG A 112 25.14 -1.59 13.31
C ARG A 112 25.94 -0.53 12.55
N SER A 113 26.06 -0.67 11.23
CA SER A 113 26.82 0.25 10.40
C SER A 113 25.93 1.34 9.82
N ALA A 114 26.48 2.55 9.71
CA ALA A 114 25.84 3.69 9.06
C ALA A 114 26.16 3.80 7.56
N SER A 115 27.27 3.22 7.10
CA SER A 115 27.78 3.42 5.72
C SER A 115 27.72 2.17 4.84
N TRP A 116 27.33 1.03 5.40
CA TRP A 116 27.18 -0.24 4.68
C TRP A 116 26.14 -1.12 5.38
N ILE A 117 25.62 -2.13 4.69
CA ILE A 117 24.62 -3.06 5.24
C ILE A 117 25.21 -4.47 5.27
N CYS A 118 24.90 -5.28 6.29
CA CYS A 118 25.29 -6.69 6.29
C CYS A 118 24.28 -7.56 5.53
N ARG A 119 24.74 -8.70 5.01
CA ARG A 119 23.91 -9.70 4.30
C ARG A 119 22.66 -10.08 5.09
N LEU A 120 22.81 -10.33 6.38
CA LEU A 120 21.69 -10.76 7.24
C LEU A 120 20.70 -9.64 7.59
N CYS A 121 21.12 -8.37 7.62
CA CYS A 121 20.18 -7.24 7.82
C CYS A 121 19.43 -6.87 6.54
N TYR A 122 20.03 -7.09 5.37
CA TYR A 122 19.36 -6.89 4.08
C TYR A 122 18.39 -8.03 3.79
N GLY A 123 18.89 -9.27 3.85
CA GLY A 123 18.16 -10.49 3.53
C GLY A 123 18.38 -10.94 2.08
N ARG A 124 17.28 -11.36 1.44
CA ARG A 124 17.23 -11.94 0.11
C ARG A 124 17.35 -10.87 -0.98
N SER A 125 18.13 -11.15 -2.01
CA SER A 125 18.21 -10.31 -3.20
C SER A 125 16.93 -10.44 -4.04
N PRO A 126 16.35 -9.34 -4.54
CA PRO A 126 15.16 -9.39 -5.37
C PRO A 126 15.40 -10.07 -6.74
N THR A 127 16.65 -10.22 -7.17
CA THR A 127 16.98 -10.74 -8.52
C THR A 127 17.20 -12.26 -8.57
N HIS A 128 17.86 -12.83 -7.55
CA HIS A 128 18.31 -14.24 -7.60
C HIS A 128 17.59 -15.16 -6.61
N GLY A 129 16.74 -14.63 -5.73
CA GLY A 129 15.96 -15.46 -4.79
C GLY A 129 16.76 -16.03 -3.61
N ASP A 130 18.08 -15.86 -3.59
CA ASP A 130 18.97 -16.20 -2.47
C ASP A 130 19.36 -14.95 -1.65
N LEU A 131 20.01 -15.17 -0.49
CA LEU A 131 20.56 -14.07 0.30
C LEU A 131 21.54 -13.24 -0.54
N VAL A 132 21.51 -11.92 -0.37
CA VAL A 132 22.35 -10.95 -1.10
C VAL A 132 23.84 -11.27 -1.02
N GLU A 133 24.59 -11.06 -2.11
CA GLU A 133 26.02 -11.37 -2.13
C GLU A 133 26.88 -10.23 -1.58
N LEU A 134 28.09 -10.58 -1.14
CA LEU A 134 29.06 -9.58 -0.70
C LEU A 134 29.54 -8.74 -1.91
N GLY A 135 29.56 -7.43 -1.74
CA GLY A 135 29.92 -6.48 -2.80
C GLY A 135 28.72 -5.96 -3.60
N GLU A 136 27.51 -6.48 -3.39
CA GLU A 136 26.32 -6.03 -4.12
C GLU A 136 25.94 -4.59 -3.75
N ALA A 137 25.76 -3.74 -4.77
CA ALA A 137 25.45 -2.32 -4.64
C ALA A 137 23.96 -2.08 -4.37
N VAL A 138 23.47 -2.59 -3.24
CA VAL A 138 22.06 -2.56 -2.84
C VAL A 138 21.47 -1.15 -2.76
N GLY A 139 22.29 -0.14 -2.47
CA GLY A 139 21.85 1.25 -2.51
C GLY A 139 21.42 1.67 -3.92
N ILE A 140 22.27 1.44 -4.93
CA ILE A 140 21.95 1.77 -6.33
C ILE A 140 20.69 1.04 -6.78
N ILE A 141 20.58 -0.25 -6.46
CA ILE A 141 19.40 -1.08 -6.78
C ILE A 141 18.14 -0.47 -6.16
N ALA A 142 18.18 -0.09 -4.88
CA ALA A 142 17.06 0.53 -4.18
C ALA A 142 16.68 1.90 -4.77
N GLY A 143 17.67 2.75 -5.07
CA GLY A 143 17.44 4.06 -5.68
C GLY A 143 16.74 3.96 -7.05
N GLN A 144 17.21 3.04 -7.90
CA GLN A 144 16.60 2.77 -9.21
C GLN A 144 15.20 2.17 -9.08
N SER A 145 15.00 1.23 -8.14
CA SER A 145 13.70 0.57 -7.91
C SER A 145 12.61 1.54 -7.47
N ILE A 146 12.98 2.69 -6.90
CA ILE A 146 12.05 3.78 -6.58
C ILE A 146 11.93 4.76 -7.77
N GLY A 147 13.05 5.10 -8.38
CA GLY A 147 13.13 6.14 -9.41
C GLY A 147 12.47 5.77 -10.74
N GLU A 148 12.77 4.60 -11.29
CA GLU A 148 12.25 4.16 -12.59
C GLU A 148 10.71 4.04 -12.59
N PRO A 149 10.06 3.40 -11.58
CA PRO A 149 8.61 3.42 -11.52
C PRO A 149 8.04 4.84 -11.33
N GLY A 150 8.76 5.73 -10.63
CA GLY A 150 8.34 7.12 -10.44
C GLY A 150 8.30 7.92 -11.74
N THR A 151 9.31 7.77 -12.61
CA THR A 151 9.31 8.38 -13.95
C THR A 151 8.25 7.74 -14.86
N GLN A 152 8.01 6.44 -14.74
CA GLN A 152 6.95 5.77 -15.48
C GLN A 152 5.54 6.22 -15.06
N LEU A 153 5.30 6.41 -13.76
CA LEU A 153 4.03 6.90 -13.24
C LEU A 153 3.72 8.30 -13.77
N THR A 154 4.72 9.18 -13.83
CA THR A 154 4.54 10.54 -14.37
C THR A 154 4.20 10.55 -15.86
N LEU A 155 4.72 9.59 -16.64
CA LEU A 155 4.34 9.40 -18.05
C LEU A 155 2.92 8.82 -18.22
N ARG A 156 2.50 7.94 -17.29
CA ARG A 156 1.20 7.24 -17.36
C ARG A 156 0.06 8.00 -16.68
N THR A 157 0.34 8.96 -15.82
CA THR A 157 -0.70 9.81 -15.23
C THR A 157 -1.19 10.79 -16.29
N PHE A 158 -2.38 10.56 -16.82
CA PHE A 158 -3.05 11.54 -17.66
C PHE A 158 -3.25 12.83 -16.85
N HIS A 159 -2.60 13.91 -17.28
CA HIS A 159 -2.99 15.25 -16.87
C HIS A 159 -4.23 15.63 -17.68
N THR A 160 -5.37 15.05 -17.31
CA THR A 160 -6.67 15.51 -17.81
C THR A 160 -6.87 16.92 -17.29
N GLY A 161 -6.45 17.93 -18.06
CA GLY A 161 -6.44 19.34 -17.68
C GLY A 161 -7.77 19.87 -17.13
N GLY A 162 -8.03 19.61 -15.85
CA GLY A 162 -9.26 19.99 -15.13
C GLY A 162 -10.46 19.04 -15.27
N VAL A 163 -10.36 17.91 -15.97
CA VAL A 163 -11.50 16.97 -16.10
C VAL A 163 -11.27 15.76 -15.21
N PHE A 164 -11.72 15.89 -13.96
CA PHE A 164 -11.85 14.78 -13.03
C PHE A 164 -13.16 14.05 -13.32
N THR A 165 -13.09 12.84 -13.87
CA THR A 165 -14.14 11.85 -13.63
C THR A 165 -13.84 11.25 -12.27
N GLY A 166 -14.35 11.89 -11.21
CA GLY A 166 -14.39 11.25 -9.88
C GLY A 166 -14.98 9.84 -10.00
N GLY A 167 -14.53 8.92 -9.14
CA GLY A 167 -14.91 7.51 -9.16
C GLY A 167 -16.41 7.31 -9.37
N THR A 168 -16.77 6.23 -10.05
CA THR A 168 -18.14 5.85 -10.36
C THR A 168 -18.96 5.87 -9.07
N ALA A 169 -19.75 6.92 -8.86
CA ALA A 169 -20.71 6.95 -7.77
C ALA A 169 -21.64 5.75 -7.98
N GLU A 170 -21.92 4.98 -6.93
CA GLU A 170 -22.92 3.92 -7.04
C GLU A 170 -24.29 4.56 -7.17
N HIS A 171 -24.96 4.34 -8.30
CA HIS A 171 -26.31 4.82 -8.53
C HIS A 171 -27.30 3.71 -8.14
N VAL A 172 -28.09 3.95 -7.10
CA VAL A 172 -29.24 3.10 -6.80
C VAL A 172 -30.45 3.63 -7.59
N ARG A 173 -31.04 2.78 -8.44
CA ARG A 173 -32.26 3.11 -9.18
C ARG A 173 -33.48 2.52 -8.47
N ALA A 174 -34.59 3.23 -8.48
CA ALA A 174 -35.85 2.70 -7.97
C ALA A 174 -36.25 1.43 -8.76
N PRO A 175 -36.55 0.31 -8.09
CA PRO A 175 -36.89 -0.94 -8.77
C PRO A 175 -38.29 -0.93 -9.39
N SER A 176 -39.18 -0.06 -8.93
CA SER A 176 -40.54 0.09 -9.43
C SER A 176 -41.05 1.53 -9.27
N ASN A 177 -42.13 1.87 -9.99
CA ASN A 177 -42.81 3.14 -9.81
C ASN A 177 -43.55 3.16 -8.46
N GLY A 178 -43.34 4.21 -7.67
CA GLY A 178 -43.92 4.34 -6.34
C GLY A 178 -43.66 5.70 -5.72
N LYS A 179 -44.26 5.92 -4.54
CA LYS A 179 -44.02 7.12 -3.73
C LYS A 179 -42.86 6.86 -2.77
N ILE A 180 -41.92 7.79 -2.72
CA ILE A 180 -40.76 7.72 -1.84
C ILE A 180 -41.14 8.34 -0.48
N LYS A 181 -40.86 7.62 0.61
CA LYS A 181 -40.98 8.09 1.99
C LYS A 181 -39.62 8.00 2.67
N PHE A 182 -39.21 9.09 3.31
CA PHE A 182 -38.01 9.19 4.12
C PHE A 182 -38.22 10.23 5.21
N ASN A 183 -37.33 10.28 6.20
CA ASN A 183 -37.38 11.31 7.23
C ASN A 183 -36.71 12.59 6.71
N GLU A 184 -37.50 13.66 6.54
CA GLU A 184 -37.04 14.96 6.03
C GLU A 184 -36.06 15.66 6.98
N ASP A 185 -36.14 15.39 8.29
CA ASP A 185 -35.26 16.03 9.28
C ASP A 185 -33.79 15.56 9.18
N LEU A 186 -33.56 14.44 8.49
CA LEU A 186 -32.23 13.80 8.35
C LEU A 186 -31.50 14.19 7.06
N VAL A 187 -32.09 15.06 6.24
CA VAL A 187 -31.52 15.49 4.96
C VAL A 187 -31.36 17.00 4.88
N HIS A 188 -30.35 17.44 4.15
CA HIS A 188 -30.09 18.87 3.92
C HIS A 188 -30.08 19.18 2.43
N PRO A 189 -30.78 20.23 1.97
CA PRO A 189 -30.77 20.62 0.58
C PRO A 189 -29.38 21.10 0.16
N THR A 190 -28.90 20.59 -0.96
CA THR A 190 -27.63 20.96 -1.57
C THR A 190 -27.75 20.99 -3.09
N ARG A 191 -26.65 21.25 -3.79
CA ARG A 191 -26.58 21.20 -5.25
C ARG A 191 -25.53 20.19 -5.68
N THR A 192 -25.87 19.38 -6.68
CA THR A 192 -24.89 18.54 -7.37
C THR A 192 -23.81 19.38 -8.04
N ARG A 193 -22.69 18.76 -8.43
CA ARG A 193 -21.64 19.41 -9.23
C ARG A 193 -22.13 20.03 -10.56
N HIS A 194 -23.32 19.65 -11.01
CA HIS A 194 -23.97 20.17 -12.23
C HIS A 194 -25.01 21.26 -11.93
N GLY A 195 -25.18 21.67 -10.68
CA GLY A 195 -26.12 22.72 -10.26
C GLY A 195 -27.56 22.25 -10.03
N HIS A 196 -27.85 20.96 -10.22
CA HIS A 196 -29.18 20.40 -9.92
C HIS A 196 -29.42 20.32 -8.40
N PRO A 197 -30.64 20.63 -7.91
CA PRO A 197 -31.01 20.42 -6.52
C PRO A 197 -30.85 18.95 -6.12
N ALA A 198 -30.31 18.71 -4.93
CA ALA A 198 -30.12 17.39 -4.33
C ALA A 198 -30.31 17.45 -2.81
N LEU A 199 -30.42 16.28 -2.17
CA LEU A 199 -30.57 16.14 -0.72
C LEU A 199 -29.38 15.34 -0.19
N LEU A 200 -28.62 15.92 0.74
CA LEU A 200 -27.47 15.29 1.36
C LEU A 200 -27.87 14.68 2.71
N CYS A 201 -27.53 13.41 2.94
CA CYS A 201 -27.66 12.77 4.24
C CYS A 201 -26.31 12.73 4.98
N SER A 202 -26.29 13.17 6.26
CA SER A 202 -25.09 13.11 7.11
C SER A 202 -24.93 11.77 7.83
N ILE A 203 -26.02 10.99 7.90
CA ILE A 203 -26.12 9.66 8.53
C ILE A 203 -26.83 8.69 7.59
N ASN A 204 -26.85 7.40 7.94
CA ASN A 204 -27.61 6.39 7.19
C ASN A 204 -29.09 6.77 7.10
N LEU A 205 -29.60 6.90 5.88
CA LEU A 205 -31.00 7.25 5.60
C LEU A 205 -31.76 6.03 5.08
N TYR A 206 -32.84 5.67 5.77
CA TYR A 206 -33.77 4.66 5.28
C TYR A 206 -34.80 5.30 4.37
N VAL A 207 -34.85 4.82 3.13
CA VAL A 207 -35.80 5.26 2.12
C VAL A 207 -36.72 4.10 1.76
N THR A 208 -38.03 4.33 1.90
CA THR A 208 -39.08 3.37 1.55
C THR A 208 -39.76 3.82 0.26
N ILE A 209 -39.84 2.93 -0.72
CA ILE A 209 -40.59 3.14 -1.96
C ILE A 209 -41.86 2.30 -1.86
N GLU A 210 -43.01 2.96 -1.84
CA GLU A 210 -44.33 2.33 -1.79
C GLU A 210 -44.96 2.33 -3.18
N SER A 211 -45.21 1.14 -3.72
CA SER A 211 -46.08 0.89 -4.88
C SER A 211 -47.36 0.18 -4.42
N GLU A 212 -48.37 0.04 -5.29
CA GLU A 212 -49.71 -0.45 -4.92
C GLU A 212 -49.68 -1.80 -4.16
N ASP A 213 -48.72 -2.68 -4.46
CA ASP A 213 -48.58 -3.99 -3.82
C ASP A 213 -47.18 -4.29 -3.23
N ILE A 214 -46.21 -3.38 -3.35
CA ILE A 214 -44.79 -3.65 -3.03
C ILE A 214 -44.18 -2.52 -2.20
N ARG A 215 -43.58 -2.87 -1.06
CA ARG A 215 -42.74 -1.99 -0.25
C ARG A 215 -41.29 -2.37 -0.41
N HIS A 216 -40.47 -1.44 -0.89
CA HIS A 216 -39.02 -1.64 -1.03
C HIS A 216 -38.26 -0.68 -0.11
N ASN A 217 -37.35 -1.21 0.69
CA ASN A 217 -36.55 -0.42 1.63
C ASN A 217 -35.09 -0.40 1.18
N VAL A 218 -34.53 0.79 1.05
CA VAL A 218 -33.12 1.02 0.68
C VAL A 218 -32.45 1.78 1.82
N ASN A 219 -31.24 1.35 2.18
CA ASN A 219 -30.40 2.09 3.11
C ASN A 219 -29.37 2.91 2.32
N ILE A 220 -29.40 4.22 2.46
CA ILE A 220 -28.48 5.15 1.80
C ILE A 220 -27.37 5.53 2.81
N PRO A 221 -26.09 5.26 2.51
CA PRO A 221 -24.98 5.56 3.40
C PRO A 221 -24.74 7.07 3.57
N PRO A 222 -24.04 7.51 4.64
CA PRO A 222 -23.74 8.93 4.87
C PRO A 222 -22.90 9.53 3.73
N GLN A 223 -23.03 10.85 3.55
CA GLN A 223 -22.37 11.64 2.50
C GLN A 223 -22.79 11.28 1.06
N SER A 224 -23.98 10.69 0.90
CA SER A 224 -24.61 10.47 -0.40
C SER A 224 -25.45 11.67 -0.82
N PHE A 225 -25.51 11.94 -2.12
CA PHE A 225 -26.24 13.05 -2.74
C PHE A 225 -27.34 12.57 -3.68
#